data_AF-A0A258HNG2-F1
#
_entry.id   AF-A0A258HNG2-F1
#
_cell.length_a   1.000
_cell.length_b   1.000
_cell.length_c   1.000
_cell.angle_alpha   90.00
_cell.angle_beta   90.00
_cell.angle_gamma   90.00
#
_symmetry.space_group_name_H-M   'P 1'
#
loop_
_entity.id
_entity.type
_entity.pdbx_description
1 polymer ?
#
loop_
_entity_poly.entity_id
_entity_poly.type
_entity_poly.pdbx_seq_one_letter_code
_entity_poly.pdbx_strand_id
1 'polypeptide(L)'
;MRTRSVRRRIERGIRPLQGLELSTCPPWVGRGASAFSALAGTLLQLRRCVVGAVVSPYPGDPRSGGENVLFVGSMATDHLASSDARDPVRVAHRPPDGVRQALRAATHEIHERLHQHPALAAVQAGAIDRVAYGRLLARLYGFHIGFERAARIKPERSVWLERDLAALGMTPERRAALPLCRGFPALALPEARLGALYVVEGSALGGVTLARGLEGLVGVGVLDGRRFFTGHQSETGRAWRAYLARLSATDWTAEQQATILSTATATFALFECWLGGWNDTDD
;
A
#
# COMPACT_ATOMS: atom_id res chain seq x y z
N MET A 1 -24.65 -45.56 -21.20
CA MET A 1 -23.71 -45.59 -20.04
C MET A 1 -22.35 -45.12 -20.53
N ARG A 2 -21.53 -44.30 -19.86
CA ARG A 2 -21.70 -43.40 -18.69
C ARG A 2 -20.67 -42.25 -18.86
N THR A 3 -21.08 -41.08 -19.37
CA THR A 3 -20.21 -39.89 -19.51
C THR A 3 -20.89 -38.60 -19.05
N ARG A 4 -21.51 -38.64 -17.86
CA ARG A 4 -22.10 -37.48 -17.17
C ARG A 4 -21.87 -37.59 -15.65
N SER A 5 -20.67 -37.24 -15.15
CA SER A 5 -20.44 -37.18 -13.69
C SER A 5 -19.33 -36.23 -13.21
N VAL A 6 -18.31 -35.89 -14.02
CA VAL A 6 -17.15 -35.11 -13.53
C VAL A 6 -17.36 -33.57 -13.59
N ARG A 7 -18.28 -33.08 -14.44
CA ARG A 7 -18.49 -31.63 -14.67
C ARG A 7 -19.36 -30.90 -13.63
N ARG A 8 -19.68 -31.50 -12.46
CA ARG A 8 -20.54 -30.90 -11.42
C ARG A 8 -19.86 -30.69 -10.05
N ARG A 9 -18.51 -30.71 -9.98
CA ARG A 9 -17.77 -30.60 -8.69
C ARG A 9 -16.76 -29.46 -8.60
N ILE A 10 -16.80 -28.49 -9.52
CA ILE A 10 -15.93 -27.30 -9.51
C ILE A 10 -16.74 -25.99 -9.30
N GLU A 11 -18.08 -26.05 -9.29
CA GLU A 11 -18.97 -24.87 -9.18
C GLU A 11 -19.45 -24.57 -7.73
N ARG A 12 -18.77 -25.11 -6.70
CA ARG A 12 -19.05 -24.81 -5.29
C ARG A 12 -17.74 -24.52 -4.56
N GLY A 13 -17.30 -23.26 -4.53
CA GLY A 13 -16.04 -22.90 -3.88
C GLY A 13 -15.54 -21.47 -4.04
N ILE A 14 -16.19 -20.63 -4.84
CA ILE A 14 -15.90 -19.19 -4.89
C ILE A 14 -17.19 -18.44 -4.57
N ARG A 15 -17.39 -18.07 -3.30
CA ARG A 15 -18.32 -16.98 -2.98
C ARG A 15 -17.65 -15.68 -3.48
N PRO A 16 -18.34 -14.80 -4.22
CA PRO A 16 -17.81 -13.47 -4.46
C PRO A 16 -17.62 -12.77 -3.11
N LEU A 17 -16.55 -11.97 -2.99
CA LEU A 17 -16.30 -11.10 -1.83
C LEU A 17 -17.27 -9.91 -1.82
N GLN A 18 -18.57 -10.19 -1.69
CA GLN A 18 -19.59 -9.24 -1.28
C GLN A 18 -19.55 -9.17 0.25
N GLY A 19 -19.10 -8.04 0.82
CA GLY A 19 -18.99 -7.89 2.27
C GLY A 19 -17.83 -7.04 2.80
N LEU A 20 -16.98 -6.47 1.94
CA LEU A 20 -16.26 -5.24 2.28
C LEU A 20 -17.20 -4.06 2.05
N GLU A 21 -18.21 -3.93 2.92
CA GLU A 21 -18.71 -2.58 3.21
C GLU A 21 -17.50 -1.79 3.71
N LEU A 22 -17.17 -0.69 3.03
CA LEU A 22 -16.23 0.28 3.56
C LEU A 22 -16.87 0.82 4.85
N SER A 23 -16.43 0.28 5.99
CA SER A 23 -16.84 0.75 7.30
C SER A 23 -16.75 2.27 7.31
N THR A 24 -17.84 2.92 7.68
CA THR A 24 -17.91 4.38 7.78
C THR A 24 -16.69 4.91 8.52
N CYS A 25 -16.13 6.02 8.02
CA CYS A 25 -14.86 6.54 8.51
C CYS A 25 -14.83 6.55 10.05
N PRO A 26 -13.80 5.95 10.71
CA PRO A 26 -13.76 5.91 12.16
C PRO A 26 -13.84 7.34 12.69
N PRO A 27 -14.83 7.68 13.52
CA PRO A 27 -15.16 9.08 13.73
C PRO A 27 -14.09 9.75 14.60
N TRP A 28 -13.64 10.92 14.17
CA TRP A 28 -12.75 11.78 14.94
C TRP A 28 -13.59 12.54 15.97
N VAL A 29 -13.85 11.90 17.11
CA VAL A 29 -14.63 12.51 18.21
C VAL A 29 -13.70 12.90 19.34
N GLY A 30 -13.15 14.12 19.25
CA GLY A 30 -12.80 14.90 20.43
C GLY A 30 -14.08 15.22 21.22
N ARG A 31 -13.96 15.67 22.48
CA ARG A 31 -15.15 15.99 23.30
C ARG A 31 -15.88 17.24 22.78
N GLY A 32 -16.87 17.02 21.93
CA GLY A 32 -17.81 18.00 21.38
C GLY A 32 -18.69 17.30 20.34
N ALA A 33 -20.02 17.42 20.42
CA ALA A 33 -20.93 16.61 19.62
C ALA A 33 -21.93 17.44 18.80
N SER A 34 -21.58 17.72 17.53
CA SER A 34 -22.47 17.88 16.36
C SER A 34 -21.56 18.07 15.12
N ALA A 35 -21.89 17.74 13.87
CA ALA A 35 -23.15 17.30 13.26
C ALA A 35 -22.93 16.23 12.15
N PHE A 36 -23.97 15.93 11.38
CA PHE A 36 -24.09 14.77 10.47
C PHE A 36 -23.72 15.02 8.98
N SER A 37 -23.43 13.92 8.27
CA SER A 37 -23.62 13.69 6.82
C SER A 37 -22.86 14.51 5.75
N ALA A 38 -21.78 13.91 5.25
CA ALA A 38 -21.34 13.88 3.84
C ALA A 38 -20.30 12.73 3.74
N LEU A 39 -20.22 11.82 2.76
CA LEU A 39 -20.78 11.70 1.40
C LEU A 39 -21.27 10.26 1.15
N ALA A 40 -22.46 10.10 0.58
CA ALA A 40 -22.86 8.88 -0.13
C ALA A 40 -22.86 9.17 -1.63
N GLY A 41 -21.82 8.72 -2.35
CA GLY A 41 -21.73 9.01 -3.79
C GLY A 41 -20.40 8.66 -4.45
N THR A 42 -20.20 7.38 -4.78
CA THR A 42 -19.57 6.90 -6.04
C THR A 42 -19.75 5.39 -6.09
N LEU A 43 -20.86 4.93 -6.68
CA LEU A 43 -21.12 3.50 -6.89
C LEU A 43 -21.82 3.25 -8.23
N LEU A 44 -21.25 3.78 -9.32
CA LEU A 44 -21.63 3.38 -10.68
C LEU A 44 -20.54 3.70 -11.71
N GLN A 45 -19.72 2.71 -12.08
CA GLN A 45 -19.13 2.50 -13.42
C GLN A 45 -18.02 1.42 -13.39
N LEU A 46 -18.39 0.14 -13.51
CA LEU A 46 -17.56 -0.89 -14.15
C LEU A 46 -18.46 -2.00 -14.70
N ARG A 47 -19.11 -1.73 -15.85
CA ARG A 47 -19.63 -2.78 -16.75
C ARG A 47 -19.26 -2.43 -18.18
N ARG A 48 -18.73 -3.44 -18.89
CA ARG A 48 -18.19 -3.42 -20.27
C ARG A 48 -16.78 -2.83 -20.42
N CYS A 49 -15.82 -3.71 -20.67
CA CYS A 49 -15.29 -3.87 -22.04
C CYS A 49 -14.82 -5.31 -22.25
N VAL A 50 -15.46 -6.00 -23.21
CA VAL A 50 -15.04 -7.30 -23.74
C VAL A 50 -14.89 -7.10 -25.25
N VAL A 51 -13.73 -7.48 -25.78
CA VAL A 51 -13.38 -7.53 -27.21
C VAL A 51 -13.42 -6.19 -27.95
N GLY A 52 -12.23 -5.75 -28.37
CA GLY A 52 -12.03 -4.69 -29.36
C GLY A 52 -10.63 -4.82 -29.94
N ALA A 53 -10.48 -5.54 -31.05
CA ALA A 53 -9.22 -5.59 -31.77
C ALA A 53 -8.98 -4.22 -32.44
N VAL A 54 -7.86 -3.57 -32.14
CA VAL A 54 -7.47 -2.32 -32.78
C VAL A 54 -6.43 -2.63 -33.86
N VAL A 55 -6.84 -2.43 -35.10
CA VAL A 55 -5.97 -2.38 -36.27
C VAL A 55 -5.06 -1.15 -36.15
N SER A 56 -3.75 -1.33 -36.34
CA SER A 56 -2.79 -0.22 -36.36
C SER A 56 -2.88 0.58 -37.66
N PRO A 57 -3.08 1.91 -37.63
CA PRO A 57 -3.06 2.76 -38.81
C PRO A 57 -1.84 3.69 -38.81
N TYR A 58 -0.77 3.32 -39.50
CA TYR A 58 0.19 4.30 -40.03
C TYR A 58 0.61 3.91 -41.46
N PRO A 59 0.51 4.83 -42.44
CA PRO A 59 0.91 4.57 -43.82
C PRO A 59 2.43 4.64 -43.97
N GLY A 60 2.97 3.92 -44.95
CA GLY A 60 4.37 4.05 -45.34
C GLY A 60 4.60 5.17 -46.36
N ASP A 61 5.85 5.61 -46.46
CA ASP A 61 6.41 6.34 -47.60
C ASP A 61 7.85 5.84 -47.84
N PRO A 62 8.32 5.64 -49.09
CA PRO A 62 9.61 4.99 -49.35
C PRO A 62 10.71 5.92 -49.92
N ARG A 63 11.94 5.39 -49.93
CA ARG A 63 13.15 5.82 -50.71
C ARG A 63 14.15 6.79 -50.05
N SER A 64 15.17 6.19 -49.43
CA SER A 64 16.61 6.49 -49.59
C SER A 64 17.41 5.42 -48.83
N GLY A 65 18.55 4.90 -49.27
CA GLY A 65 19.32 5.11 -50.50
C GLY A 65 20.83 5.01 -50.22
N GLY A 66 21.44 3.84 -50.42
CA GLY A 66 22.86 3.57 -50.11
C GLY A 66 23.13 3.27 -48.62
N GLU A 67 24.18 2.54 -48.22
CA GLU A 67 25.26 1.87 -48.98
C GLU A 67 25.68 0.54 -48.30
N ASN A 68 26.54 -0.24 -48.98
CA ASN A 68 27.08 -1.54 -48.53
C ASN A 68 27.98 -1.44 -47.28
N VAL A 69 28.04 -2.52 -46.48
CA VAL A 69 29.28 -3.31 -46.28
C VAL A 69 28.91 -4.79 -46.07
N LEU A 70 29.59 -5.70 -46.78
CA LEU A 70 29.52 -7.14 -46.54
C LEU A 70 30.37 -7.56 -45.33
N PHE A 71 29.93 -8.56 -44.58
CA PHE A 71 30.84 -9.67 -44.27
C PHE A 71 30.10 -11.02 -44.20
N VAL A 72 30.55 -11.94 -45.05
CA VAL A 72 30.26 -13.39 -45.05
C VAL A 72 31.12 -14.01 -43.93
N GLY A 73 30.75 -14.98 -43.11
CA GLY A 73 29.61 -15.92 -43.10
C GLY A 73 30.15 -17.32 -42.74
N SER A 74 29.36 -18.19 -42.12
CA SER A 74 29.57 -19.66 -42.21
C SER A 74 28.34 -20.44 -41.72
N MET A 75 27.93 -21.42 -42.54
CA MET A 75 27.10 -22.57 -42.13
C MET A 75 28.04 -23.63 -41.47
N ALA A 76 27.66 -24.80 -40.96
CA ALA A 76 26.38 -25.53 -40.88
C ALA A 76 26.33 -26.22 -39.46
N THR A 77 25.64 -27.31 -39.13
CA THR A 77 24.85 -28.34 -39.86
C THR A 77 23.83 -29.00 -38.91
N ASP A 78 22.93 -29.82 -39.45
CA ASP A 78 21.90 -30.57 -38.71
C ASP A 78 22.42 -31.67 -37.76
N HIS A 79 21.59 -32.03 -36.77
CA HIS A 79 21.32 -33.43 -36.45
C HIS A 79 19.86 -33.65 -35.99
N LEU A 80 19.26 -34.72 -36.49
CA LEU A 80 17.88 -35.14 -36.26
C LEU A 80 17.72 -36.13 -35.09
N ALA A 81 16.49 -36.17 -34.58
CA ALA A 81 15.87 -37.25 -33.79
C ALA A 81 16.41 -37.55 -32.37
N SER A 82 15.55 -37.39 -31.36
CA SER A 82 14.71 -38.52 -30.89
C SER A 82 13.67 -38.06 -29.85
N SER A 83 12.54 -38.76 -29.79
CA SER A 83 11.55 -38.62 -28.73
C SER A 83 11.86 -39.52 -27.54
N ASP A 84 11.81 -39.00 -26.32
CA ASP A 84 11.30 -39.80 -25.18
C ASP A 84 10.34 -38.96 -24.34
N ALA A 85 9.29 -39.61 -23.86
CA ALA A 85 8.23 -38.99 -23.10
C ALA A 85 8.55 -39.01 -21.60
N ARG A 86 8.53 -37.83 -20.99
CA ARG A 86 8.10 -37.58 -19.60
C ARG A 86 8.08 -36.08 -19.39
N ASP A 87 6.88 -35.51 -19.42
CA ASP A 87 6.63 -34.14 -18.97
C ASP A 87 6.21 -34.21 -17.49
N PRO A 88 7.14 -34.08 -16.51
CA PRO A 88 6.74 -33.88 -15.14
C PRO A 88 6.07 -32.51 -15.08
N VAL A 89 4.80 -32.47 -14.67
CA VAL A 89 4.01 -31.25 -14.48
C VAL A 89 4.90 -30.15 -13.91
N ARG A 90 5.28 -29.19 -14.77
CA ARG A 90 6.00 -28.00 -14.32
C ARG A 90 5.03 -27.23 -13.44
N VAL A 91 5.08 -27.51 -12.14
CA VAL A 91 4.61 -26.58 -11.12
C VAL A 91 5.43 -25.32 -11.36
N ALA A 92 4.80 -24.37 -12.05
CA ALA A 92 5.44 -23.11 -12.38
C ALA A 92 5.80 -22.45 -11.06
N HIS A 93 7.07 -22.51 -10.68
CA HIS A 93 7.60 -21.81 -9.53
C HIS A 93 7.41 -20.32 -9.80
N ARG A 94 6.28 -19.79 -9.33
CA ARG A 94 5.96 -18.37 -9.40
C ARG A 94 7.15 -17.68 -8.74
N PRO A 95 7.84 -16.75 -9.43
CA PRO A 95 9.06 -16.17 -8.89
C PRO A 95 8.77 -15.56 -7.50
N PRO A 96 9.73 -15.61 -6.56
CA PRO A 96 9.50 -15.24 -5.15
C PRO A 96 8.96 -13.82 -4.95
N ASP A 97 9.14 -12.93 -5.93
CA ASP A 97 8.51 -11.60 -5.96
C ASP A 97 6.98 -11.61 -6.20
N GLY A 98 6.34 -12.74 -6.47
CA GLY A 98 4.93 -12.80 -6.91
C GLY A 98 3.94 -12.15 -5.94
N VAL A 99 4.05 -12.42 -4.63
CA VAL A 99 3.21 -11.79 -3.60
C VAL A 99 3.53 -10.30 -3.42
N ARG A 100 4.80 -9.90 -3.58
CA ARG A 100 5.27 -8.51 -3.51
C ARG A 100 4.78 -7.67 -4.70
N GLN A 101 4.83 -8.23 -5.92
CA GLN A 101 4.30 -7.60 -7.12
C GLN A 101 2.77 -7.46 -7.03
N ALA A 102 2.08 -8.50 -6.55
CA ALA A 102 0.65 -8.45 -6.31
C ALA A 102 0.26 -7.39 -5.26
N LEU A 103 1.02 -7.26 -4.15
CA LEU A 103 0.83 -6.20 -3.16
C LEU A 103 1.00 -4.82 -3.79
N ARG A 104 2.11 -4.59 -4.50
CA ARG A 104 2.37 -3.31 -5.17
C ARG A 104 1.25 -2.94 -6.15
N ALA A 105 0.75 -3.89 -6.93
CA ALA A 105 -0.36 -3.66 -7.86
C ALA A 105 -1.67 -3.36 -7.11
N ALA A 106 -2.04 -4.19 -6.12
CA ALA A 106 -3.28 -4.06 -5.36
C ALA A 106 -3.37 -2.79 -4.50
N THR A 107 -2.23 -2.21 -4.10
CA THR A 107 -2.18 -0.97 -3.32
C THR A 107 -1.73 0.26 -4.10
N HIS A 108 -1.52 0.16 -5.43
CA HIS A 108 -0.92 1.26 -6.19
C HIS A 108 -1.78 2.53 -6.17
N GLU A 109 -3.05 2.45 -6.58
CA GLU A 109 -3.92 3.63 -6.71
C GLU A 109 -4.08 4.39 -5.38
N ILE A 110 -4.27 3.65 -4.27
CA ILE A 110 -4.43 4.25 -2.95
C ILE A 110 -3.11 4.80 -2.38
N HIS A 111 -1.98 4.18 -2.72
CA HIS A 111 -0.66 4.75 -2.42
C HIS A 111 -0.46 6.09 -3.13
N GLU A 112 -0.82 6.20 -4.42
CA GLU A 112 -0.69 7.47 -5.15
C GLU A 112 -1.61 8.55 -4.58
N ARG A 113 -2.88 8.24 -4.25
CA ARG A 113 -3.79 9.22 -3.63
C ARG A 113 -3.28 9.71 -2.27
N LEU A 114 -2.77 8.80 -1.44
CA LEU A 114 -2.13 9.18 -0.17
C LEU A 114 -0.85 9.98 -0.38
N HIS A 115 -0.04 9.69 -1.39
CA HIS A 115 1.15 10.48 -1.71
C HIS A 115 0.79 11.93 -2.10
N GLN A 116 -0.34 12.13 -2.78
CA GLN A 116 -0.90 13.44 -3.10
C GLN A 116 -1.77 14.07 -1.97
N HIS A 117 -1.83 13.46 -0.78
CA HIS A 117 -2.68 13.96 0.31
C HIS A 117 -2.25 15.37 0.73
N PRO A 118 -3.17 16.37 0.81
CA PRO A 118 -2.81 17.78 1.01
C PRO A 118 -1.88 18.05 2.21
N ALA A 119 -2.10 17.37 3.34
CA ALA A 119 -1.24 17.48 4.52
C ALA A 119 0.22 17.06 4.24
N LEU A 120 0.41 15.96 3.49
CA LEU A 120 1.72 15.40 3.19
C LEU A 120 2.41 16.22 2.08
N ALA A 121 1.66 16.71 1.10
CA ALA A 121 2.14 17.65 0.11
C ALA A 121 2.62 18.98 0.75
N ALA A 122 1.87 19.51 1.73
CA ALA A 122 2.27 20.71 2.47
C ALA A 122 3.55 20.49 3.31
N VAL A 123 3.71 19.31 3.92
CA VAL A 123 4.99 18.90 4.54
C VAL A 123 6.11 18.86 3.50
N GLN A 124 5.90 18.20 2.36
CA GLN A 124 6.92 18.04 1.32
C GLN A 124 7.40 19.39 0.75
N ALA A 125 6.47 20.34 0.58
CA ALA A 125 6.75 21.69 0.11
C ALA A 125 7.37 22.61 1.17
N GLY A 126 7.46 22.18 2.43
CA GLY A 126 7.88 23.04 3.56
C GLY A 126 6.91 24.20 3.85
N ALA A 127 5.65 24.06 3.43
CA ALA A 127 4.62 25.10 3.51
C ALA A 127 3.59 24.86 4.64
N ILE A 128 3.69 23.75 5.38
CA ILE A 128 2.80 23.44 6.49
C ILE A 128 3.12 24.29 7.73
N ASP A 129 2.10 24.97 8.28
CA ASP A 129 2.24 25.72 9.52
C ASP A 129 2.26 24.82 10.77
N ARG A 130 2.64 25.39 11.92
CA ARG A 130 2.80 24.66 13.19
C ARG A 130 1.50 24.05 13.73
N VAL A 131 0.35 24.69 13.48
CA VAL A 131 -0.96 24.24 13.95
C VAL A 131 -1.47 23.12 13.05
N ALA A 132 -1.39 23.30 11.73
CA ALA A 132 -1.70 22.28 10.74
C ALA A 132 -0.83 21.03 10.89
N TYR A 133 0.46 21.21 11.16
CA TYR A 133 1.38 20.10 11.44
C TYR A 133 1.04 19.38 12.76
N GLY A 134 0.63 20.12 13.80
CA GLY A 134 0.11 19.53 15.04
C GLY A 134 -1.13 18.65 14.82
N ARG A 135 -2.07 19.08 13.97
CA ARG A 135 -3.23 18.25 13.57
C ARG A 135 -2.82 17.00 12.79
N LEU A 136 -1.87 17.12 11.85
CA LEU A 136 -1.32 15.98 11.11
C LEU A 136 -0.65 14.96 12.05
N LEU A 137 0.19 15.41 12.98
CA LEU A 137 0.82 14.52 13.97
C LEU A 137 -0.21 13.85 14.88
N ALA A 138 -1.27 14.56 15.27
CA ALA A 138 -2.36 13.97 16.06
C ALA A 138 -3.09 12.85 15.28
N ARG A 139 -3.37 13.06 13.99
CA ARG A 139 -3.95 12.04 13.10
C ARG A 139 -3.03 10.82 12.96
N LEU A 140 -1.74 11.05 12.69
CA LEU A 140 -0.74 9.98 12.60
C LEU A 140 -0.61 9.21 13.93
N TYR A 141 -0.61 9.91 15.08
CA TYR A 141 -0.59 9.30 16.41
C TYR A 141 -1.79 8.38 16.61
N GLY A 142 -3.00 8.91 16.39
CA GLY A 142 -4.25 8.17 16.54
C GLY A 142 -4.32 6.92 15.64
N PHE A 143 -3.77 7.00 14.43
CA PHE A 143 -3.64 5.84 13.54
C PHE A 143 -2.63 4.81 14.08
N HIS A 144 -1.40 5.23 14.36
CA HIS A 144 -0.33 4.31 14.71
C HIS A 144 -0.54 3.60 16.05
N ILE A 145 -1.05 4.29 17.09
CA ILE A 145 -1.37 3.62 18.36
C ILE A 145 -2.56 2.66 18.23
N GLY A 146 -3.54 2.97 17.37
CA GLY A 146 -4.63 2.06 17.03
C GLY A 146 -4.13 0.81 16.31
N PHE A 147 -3.24 0.99 15.32
CA PHE A 147 -2.61 -0.09 14.56
C PHE A 147 -1.76 -0.99 15.46
N GLU A 148 -0.85 -0.42 16.26
CA GLU A 148 0.07 -1.17 17.12
C GLU A 148 -0.71 -2.06 18.11
N ARG A 149 -1.80 -1.53 18.68
CA ARG A 149 -2.73 -2.29 19.55
C ARG A 149 -3.46 -3.39 18.79
N ALA A 150 -4.01 -3.12 17.59
CA ALA A 150 -4.73 -4.10 16.79
C ALA A 150 -3.82 -5.24 16.31
N ALA A 151 -2.60 -4.93 15.88
CA ALA A 151 -1.60 -5.90 15.44
C ALA A 151 -0.96 -6.68 16.61
N ARG A 152 -1.10 -6.17 17.85
CA ARG A 152 -0.44 -6.65 19.09
C ARG A 152 1.09 -6.61 19.01
N ILE A 153 1.62 -5.52 18.47
CA ILE A 153 3.07 -5.26 18.41
C ILE A 153 3.50 -4.26 19.49
N LYS A 154 4.80 -4.23 19.79
CA LYS A 154 5.36 -3.25 20.74
C LYS A 154 5.15 -1.83 20.20
N PRO A 155 4.67 -0.87 21.01
CA PRO A 155 4.62 0.54 20.62
C PRO A 155 6.01 1.09 20.27
N GLU A 156 6.13 1.75 19.13
CA GLU A 156 7.36 2.40 18.68
C GLU A 156 7.05 3.72 17.98
N ARG A 157 6.20 3.67 16.94
CA ARG A 157 5.87 4.85 16.14
C ARG A 157 4.94 5.79 16.88
N SER A 158 3.98 5.26 17.64
CA SER A 158 3.15 6.07 18.54
C SER A 158 3.99 6.80 19.60
N VAL A 159 5.09 6.20 20.07
CA VAL A 159 6.02 6.81 21.04
C VAL A 159 6.82 7.94 20.40
N TRP A 160 7.25 7.78 19.15
CA TRP A 160 7.90 8.86 18.39
C TRP A 160 6.93 10.03 18.13
N LEU A 161 5.69 9.71 17.73
CA LEU A 161 4.64 10.70 17.49
C LEU A 161 4.24 11.43 18.78
N GLU A 162 4.20 10.75 19.92
CA GLU A 162 3.95 11.39 21.22
C GLU A 162 5.08 12.38 21.57
N ARG A 163 6.34 12.00 21.35
CA ARG A 163 7.50 12.89 21.54
C ARG A 163 7.42 14.11 20.63
N ASP A 164 7.06 13.93 19.37
CA ASP A 164 6.93 15.04 18.42
C ASP A 164 5.78 15.99 18.80
N LEU A 165 4.63 15.45 19.23
CA LEU A 165 3.51 16.24 19.76
C LEU A 165 3.90 17.01 21.04
N ALA A 166 4.69 16.40 21.92
CA ALA A 166 5.22 17.07 23.12
C ALA A 166 6.22 18.19 22.77
N ALA A 167 7.08 17.99 21.77
CA ALA A 167 7.97 19.03 21.24
C ALA A 167 7.21 20.20 20.59
N LEU A 168 6.03 19.93 20.00
CA LEU A 168 5.10 20.98 19.57
C LEU A 168 4.35 21.67 20.74
N GLY A 169 4.57 21.27 21.99
CA GLY A 169 3.95 21.86 23.18
C GLY A 169 2.53 21.36 23.47
N MET A 170 2.10 20.25 22.87
CA MET A 170 0.81 19.63 23.22
C MET A 170 0.91 18.97 24.60
N THR A 171 0.08 19.40 25.55
CA THR A 171 0.10 18.93 26.93
C THR A 171 -0.27 17.44 27.05
N PRO A 172 0.16 16.73 28.11
CA PRO A 172 -0.19 15.33 28.32
C PRO A 172 -1.70 15.06 28.30
N GLU A 173 -2.50 15.98 28.83
CA GLU A 173 -3.96 15.89 28.91
C GLU A 173 -4.59 15.98 27.52
N ARG A 174 -4.08 16.88 26.65
CA ARG A 174 -4.52 16.96 25.25
C ARG A 174 -4.10 15.72 24.47
N ARG A 175 -2.87 15.22 24.65
CA ARG A 175 -2.41 13.98 24.00
C ARG A 175 -3.24 12.75 24.42
N ALA A 176 -3.56 12.63 25.70
CA ALA A 176 -4.40 11.55 26.24
C ALA A 176 -5.86 11.63 25.77
N ALA A 177 -6.32 12.81 25.33
CA ALA A 177 -7.66 13.03 24.78
C ALA A 177 -7.74 12.87 23.24
N LEU A 178 -6.63 12.58 22.55
CA LEU A 178 -6.64 12.46 21.09
C LEU A 178 -7.50 11.28 20.61
N PRO A 179 -8.30 11.45 19.54
CA PRO A 179 -9.03 10.36 18.92
C PRO A 179 -8.08 9.27 18.41
N LEU A 180 -8.45 8.01 18.65
CA LEU A 180 -7.67 6.85 18.24
C LEU A 180 -8.40 6.12 17.12
N CYS A 181 -7.67 5.78 16.06
CA CYS A 181 -8.24 5.04 14.93
C CYS A 181 -8.71 3.65 15.40
N ARG A 182 -9.92 3.27 14.98
CA ARG A 182 -10.54 1.97 15.22
C ARG A 182 -10.96 1.38 13.87
N GLY A 183 -11.46 0.15 13.86
CA GLY A 183 -11.91 -0.49 12.61
C GLY A 183 -10.79 -1.08 11.75
N PHE A 184 -9.60 -1.31 12.32
CA PHE A 184 -8.59 -2.15 11.68
C PHE A 184 -9.17 -3.52 11.31
N PRO A 185 -8.79 -4.10 10.15
CA PRO A 185 -9.18 -5.46 9.80
C PRO A 185 -8.71 -6.46 10.86
N ALA A 186 -9.29 -7.65 10.91
CA ALA A 186 -8.99 -8.64 11.94
C ALA A 186 -7.56 -9.20 11.82
N LEU A 187 -6.58 -8.52 12.45
CA LEU A 187 -5.16 -8.88 12.46
C LEU A 187 -4.84 -10.09 13.36
N ALA A 188 -5.74 -11.08 13.43
CA ALA A 188 -5.56 -12.30 14.22
C ALA A 188 -4.59 -13.28 13.53
N LEU A 189 -4.69 -13.41 12.21
CA LEU A 189 -3.88 -14.32 11.39
C LEU A 189 -2.49 -13.71 11.07
N PRO A 190 -1.40 -14.52 11.00
CA PRO A 190 -0.07 -14.06 10.61
C PRO A 190 -0.03 -13.35 9.26
N GLU A 191 -0.69 -13.92 8.25
CA GLU A 191 -0.78 -13.40 6.88
C GLU A 191 -1.55 -12.07 6.81
N ALA A 192 -2.58 -11.88 7.64
CA ALA A 192 -3.27 -10.60 7.77
C ALA A 192 -2.35 -9.53 8.39
N ARG A 193 -1.62 -9.87 9.46
CA ARG A 193 -0.62 -8.96 10.05
C ARG A 193 0.45 -8.54 9.03
N LEU A 194 0.91 -9.46 8.17
CA LEU A 194 1.85 -9.13 7.10
C LEU A 194 1.25 -8.13 6.10
N GLY A 195 0.02 -8.36 5.63
CA GLY A 195 -0.68 -7.40 4.77
C GLY A 195 -0.72 -5.98 5.37
N ALA A 196 -1.10 -5.85 6.64
CA ALA A 196 -1.14 -4.55 7.31
C ALA A 196 0.25 -3.94 7.59
N LEU A 197 1.25 -4.76 7.95
CA LEU A 197 2.64 -4.33 8.12
C LEU A 197 3.26 -3.84 6.82
N TYR A 198 2.90 -4.38 5.65
CA TYR A 198 3.37 -3.87 4.36
C TYR A 198 3.04 -2.38 4.18
N VAL A 199 1.83 -1.96 4.57
CA VAL A 199 1.38 -0.56 4.52
C VAL A 199 2.21 0.31 5.45
N VAL A 200 2.37 -0.13 6.70
CA VAL A 200 3.02 0.63 7.77
C VAL A 200 4.53 0.73 7.52
N GLU A 201 5.21 -0.37 7.23
CA GLU A 201 6.65 -0.36 6.91
C GLU A 201 6.96 0.34 5.59
N GLY A 202 6.13 0.19 4.54
CA GLY A 202 6.30 0.90 3.28
C GLY A 202 6.20 2.43 3.45
N SER A 203 5.21 2.89 4.22
CA SER A 203 4.98 4.32 4.49
C SER A 203 6.14 5.01 5.22
N ALA A 204 6.97 4.29 5.97
CA ALA A 204 8.11 4.88 6.68
C ALA A 204 9.17 5.44 5.72
N LEU A 205 9.33 4.85 4.53
CA LEU A 205 10.28 5.36 3.54
C LEU A 205 9.85 6.68 2.92
N GLY A 206 8.54 6.85 2.65
CA GLY A 206 7.97 8.15 2.28
C GLY A 206 8.10 9.17 3.42
N GLY A 207 8.00 8.71 4.67
CA GLY A 207 8.28 9.55 5.85
C GLY A 207 9.68 10.19 5.81
N VAL A 208 10.71 9.40 5.47
CA VAL A 208 12.10 9.89 5.41
C VAL A 208 12.30 10.95 4.31
N THR A 209 11.58 10.88 3.18
CA THR A 209 11.67 11.93 2.14
C THR A 209 10.96 13.22 2.57
N LEU A 210 9.86 13.10 3.34
CA LEU A 210 9.13 14.24 3.91
C LEU A 210 9.90 14.96 5.04
N ALA A 211 10.77 14.26 5.77
CA ALA A 211 11.46 14.79 6.94
C ALA A 211 12.28 16.07 6.70
N ARG A 212 12.73 16.33 5.47
CA ARG A 212 13.46 17.56 5.09
C ARG A 212 12.57 18.80 5.02
N GLY A 213 11.34 18.68 4.53
CA GLY A 213 10.42 19.81 4.43
C GLY A 213 10.04 20.43 5.78
N LEU A 214 10.21 19.66 6.86
CA LEU A 214 9.97 20.11 8.24
C LEU A 214 11.09 20.98 8.81
N GLU A 215 12.27 21.11 8.18
CA GLU A 215 13.41 21.82 8.76
C GLU A 215 13.18 23.32 8.94
N GLY A 216 12.34 23.94 8.10
CA GLY A 216 11.88 25.32 8.31
C GLY A 216 10.95 25.49 9.51
N LEU A 217 10.30 24.41 9.96
CA LEU A 217 9.32 24.42 11.05
C LEU A 217 9.91 24.03 12.41
N VAL A 218 10.83 23.05 12.43
CA VAL A 218 11.43 22.51 13.66
C VAL A 218 12.91 22.89 13.84
N GLY A 219 13.55 23.44 12.81
CA GLY A 219 14.98 23.75 12.79
C GLY A 219 15.82 22.69 12.05
N VAL A 220 16.86 23.16 11.35
CA VAL A 220 17.81 22.30 10.63
C VAL A 220 18.52 21.37 11.61
N GLY A 221 18.58 20.07 11.28
CA GLY A 221 19.23 19.05 12.13
C GLY A 221 18.49 18.68 13.43
N VAL A 222 17.48 19.44 13.86
CA VAL A 222 16.66 19.14 15.04
C VAL A 222 15.83 17.88 14.78
N LEU A 223 15.81 16.93 15.71
CA LEU A 223 14.98 15.72 15.61
C LEU A 223 13.64 15.85 16.35
N ASP A 224 13.59 16.64 17.42
CA ASP A 224 12.37 16.86 18.19
C ASP A 224 11.32 17.58 17.36
N GLY A 225 10.11 17.02 17.32
CA GLY A 225 9.03 17.52 16.47
C GLY A 225 9.01 16.90 15.07
N ARG A 226 9.99 16.08 14.67
CA ARG A 226 9.95 15.31 13.40
C ARG A 226 10.50 13.88 13.49
N ARG A 227 10.70 13.34 14.69
CA ARG A 227 11.28 12.02 14.93
C ARG A 227 10.56 10.92 14.14
N PHE A 228 9.23 10.96 14.10
CA PHE A 228 8.42 10.00 13.34
C PHE A 228 8.82 9.95 11.85
N PHE A 229 8.94 11.11 11.20
CA PHE A 229 9.33 11.19 9.80
C PHE A 229 10.78 10.76 9.56
N THR A 230 11.68 10.89 10.55
CA THR A 230 13.06 10.39 10.42
C THR A 230 13.19 8.86 10.52
N GLY A 231 12.15 8.15 10.98
CA GLY A 231 12.14 6.68 11.08
C GLY A 231 13.31 6.11 11.91
N HIS A 232 13.86 4.98 11.45
CA HIS A 232 15.12 4.41 11.92
C HIS A 232 16.34 5.03 11.20
N GLN A 233 16.21 6.27 10.70
CA GLN A 233 17.24 7.01 9.96
C GLN A 233 17.82 6.16 8.81
N SER A 234 19.14 5.93 8.79
CA SER A 234 19.84 5.13 7.77
C SER A 234 19.39 3.65 7.73
N GLU A 235 18.83 3.11 8.81
CA GLU A 235 18.36 1.72 8.86
C GLU A 235 16.97 1.52 8.27
N THR A 236 16.17 2.57 8.07
CA THR A 236 14.78 2.46 7.56
C THR A 236 14.71 1.67 6.25
N GLY A 237 15.62 1.96 5.31
CA GLY A 237 15.74 1.23 4.03
C GLY A 237 16.19 -0.23 4.19
N ARG A 238 16.99 -0.53 5.22
CA ARG A 238 17.44 -1.91 5.54
C ARG A 238 16.29 -2.72 6.16
N ALA A 239 15.54 -2.13 7.09
CA ALA A 239 14.37 -2.74 7.69
C ALA A 239 13.31 -3.10 6.65
N TRP A 240 12.99 -2.19 5.72
CA TRP A 240 12.07 -2.47 4.62
C TRP A 240 12.53 -3.61 3.70
N ARG A 241 13.82 -3.62 3.30
CA ARG A 241 14.37 -4.71 2.49
C ARG A 241 14.32 -6.06 3.21
N ALA A 242 14.61 -6.10 4.52
CA ALA A 242 14.51 -7.32 5.33
C ALA A 242 13.05 -7.80 5.45
N TYR A 243 12.10 -6.88 5.64
CA TYR A 243 10.67 -7.17 5.64
C TYR A 243 10.21 -7.79 4.30
N LEU A 244 10.59 -7.17 3.17
CA LEU A 244 10.27 -7.68 1.83
C LEU A 244 10.91 -9.04 1.56
N ALA A 245 12.16 -9.25 1.97
CA ALA A 245 12.85 -10.54 1.83
C ALA A 245 12.10 -11.65 2.59
N ARG A 246 11.66 -11.39 3.83
CA ARG A 246 10.84 -12.33 4.61
C ARG A 246 9.51 -12.65 3.91
N LEU A 247 8.84 -11.64 3.35
CA LEU A 247 7.57 -11.82 2.64
C LEU A 247 7.73 -12.68 1.38
N SER A 248 8.83 -12.49 0.63
CA SER A 248 9.15 -13.24 -0.59
C SER A 248 9.76 -14.63 -0.35
N ALA A 249 10.25 -14.91 0.87
CA ALA A 249 10.86 -16.19 1.24
C ALA A 249 9.86 -17.26 1.71
N THR A 250 8.56 -17.01 1.61
CA THR A 250 7.49 -17.93 2.04
C THR A 250 6.57 -18.26 0.86
N ASP A 251 6.35 -19.55 0.61
CA ASP A 251 5.38 -20.04 -0.37
C ASP A 251 3.95 -19.93 0.20
N TRP A 252 3.35 -18.76 0.00
CA TRP A 252 1.97 -18.48 0.42
C TRP A 252 0.95 -19.23 -0.45
N THR A 253 -0.03 -19.89 0.18
CA THR A 253 -1.19 -20.43 -0.54
C THR A 253 -2.01 -19.32 -1.20
N ALA A 254 -2.83 -19.65 -2.21
CA ALA A 254 -3.69 -18.66 -2.86
C ALA A 254 -4.63 -17.93 -1.88
N GLU A 255 -5.11 -18.63 -0.84
CA GLU A 255 -5.94 -18.06 0.23
C GLU A 255 -5.13 -17.10 1.12
N GLN A 256 -3.92 -17.48 1.54
CA GLN A 256 -3.04 -16.61 2.32
C GLN A 256 -2.62 -15.36 1.53
N GLN A 257 -2.33 -15.50 0.22
CA GLN A 257 -2.07 -14.36 -0.66
C GLN A 257 -3.29 -13.42 -0.73
N ALA A 258 -4.50 -13.96 -0.88
CA ALA A 258 -5.73 -13.16 -0.87
C ALA A 258 -5.93 -12.42 0.47
N THR A 259 -5.61 -13.06 1.60
CA THR A 259 -5.66 -12.43 2.94
C THR A 259 -4.62 -11.33 3.10
N ILE A 260 -3.37 -11.54 2.63
CA ILE A 260 -2.30 -10.52 2.62
C ILE A 260 -2.75 -9.29 1.81
N LEU A 261 -3.22 -9.50 0.59
CA LEU A 261 -3.62 -8.44 -0.34
C LEU A 261 -4.83 -7.66 0.19
N SER A 262 -5.90 -8.35 0.58
CA SER A 262 -7.10 -7.71 1.10
C SER A 262 -6.85 -6.94 2.40
N THR A 263 -6.00 -7.48 3.30
CA THR A 263 -5.66 -6.78 4.54
C THR A 263 -4.78 -5.56 4.30
N ALA A 264 -3.85 -5.61 3.34
CA ALA A 264 -3.08 -4.43 2.93
C ALA A 264 -3.98 -3.33 2.34
N THR A 265 -4.86 -3.68 1.40
CA THR A 265 -5.82 -2.76 0.79
C THR A 265 -6.77 -2.15 1.84
N ALA A 266 -7.32 -2.95 2.75
CA ALA A 266 -8.19 -2.47 3.83
C ALA A 266 -7.44 -1.55 4.81
N THR A 267 -6.17 -1.84 5.12
CA THR A 267 -5.34 -1.00 6.00
C THR A 267 -5.02 0.35 5.34
N PHE A 268 -4.74 0.36 4.04
CA PHE A 268 -4.59 1.60 3.28
C PHE A 268 -5.90 2.41 3.21
N ALA A 269 -7.04 1.76 2.94
CA ALA A 269 -8.36 2.41 2.89
C ALA A 269 -8.73 3.05 4.23
N LEU A 270 -8.46 2.35 5.34
CA LEU A 270 -8.63 2.89 6.67
C LEU A 270 -7.72 4.10 6.93
N PHE A 271 -6.46 4.04 6.50
CA PHE A 271 -5.50 5.14 6.68
C PHE A 271 -5.87 6.38 5.85
N GLU A 272 -6.23 6.19 4.58
CA GLU A 272 -6.72 7.26 3.69
C GLU A 272 -7.94 7.96 4.28
N CYS A 273 -8.94 7.18 4.71
CA CYS A 273 -10.15 7.74 5.33
C CYS A 273 -9.81 8.51 6.61
N TRP A 274 -9.03 7.90 7.52
CA TRP A 274 -8.65 8.51 8.79
C TRP A 274 -7.85 9.80 8.63
N LEU A 275 -6.96 9.87 7.62
CA LEU A 275 -6.16 11.06 7.33
C LEU A 275 -6.98 12.17 6.67
N GLY A 276 -8.05 11.84 5.95
CA GLY A 276 -8.86 12.80 5.17
C GLY A 276 -9.39 14.00 5.96
N GLY A 277 -9.74 13.82 7.24
CA GLY A 277 -10.17 14.92 8.14
C GLY A 277 -9.04 15.68 8.83
N TRP A 278 -7.79 15.62 8.35
CA TRP A 278 -6.65 16.31 8.98
C TRP A 278 -6.84 17.84 9.19
N ASN A 279 -7.77 18.44 8.46
CA ASN A 279 -8.15 19.85 8.54
C ASN A 279 -9.43 20.10 9.34
N ASP A 280 -10.06 19.07 9.90
CA ASP A 280 -11.18 19.23 10.85
C ASP A 280 -10.70 20.12 12.02
N THR A 281 -11.43 21.21 12.26
CA THR A 281 -11.21 22.08 13.42
C THR A 281 -11.99 21.54 14.63
N ASP A 282 -11.42 21.68 15.83
CA ASP A 282 -12.08 21.30 17.10
C ASP A 282 -13.12 22.37 17.53
N ASP A 283 -13.90 22.94 16.60
CA ASP A 283 -14.88 24.02 16.83
C ASP A 283 -16.21 23.49 17.41
#